data_AF-A0A4Q3KKH5-F1
#
_entry.id   AF-A0A4Q3KKH5-F1
#
_cell.length_a   1.000
_cell.length_b   1.000
_cell.length_c   1.000
_cell.angle_alpha   90.00
_cell.angle_beta   90.00
_cell.angle_gamma   90.00
#
_symmetry.space_group_name_H-M   'P 1'
#
loop_
_entity.id
_entity.type
_entity.pdbx_description
1 polymer ?
#
loop_
_entity_poly.entity_id
_entity_poly.type
_entity_poly.pdbx_seq_one_letter_code
_entity_poly.pdbx_strand_id
1 'polypeptide(L)'
;VYNHAVAFYLYSLYQIGEADRAWEVLRAMLPGPTREDVLQRGHLPVSLPNYYRGAWHQYPRTAGRSSQLFNTGTVAWVYRCVLEGLFGLVGEGDALAIRPQLPSYWPQAQVTRQFRGAQFEVTLTREPGRTQVDVEVDGAACPDQRVHGIVAGRTYGVQVRLPG
;
A
#
# COMPACT_ATOMS: atom_id res chain seq x y z
N VAL A 1 3.54 -7.86 -18.82
CA VAL A 1 3.09 -7.54 -17.45
C VAL A 1 1.68 -6.98 -17.53
N TYR A 2 0.67 -7.83 -17.35
CA TYR A 2 -0.72 -7.38 -17.35
C TYR A 2 -1.08 -6.93 -15.93
N ASN A 3 -1.19 -5.62 -15.72
CA ASN A 3 -1.12 -5.03 -14.38
C ASN A 3 -2.30 -5.45 -13.50
N HIS A 4 -3.46 -5.78 -14.07
CA HIS A 4 -4.60 -6.25 -13.29
C HIS A 4 -4.32 -7.63 -12.67
N ALA A 5 -3.72 -8.54 -13.43
CA ALA A 5 -3.30 -9.84 -12.90
C ALA A 5 -2.22 -9.70 -11.81
N VAL A 6 -1.28 -8.76 -12.01
CA VAL A 6 -0.27 -8.41 -11.01
C VAL A 6 -0.91 -7.85 -9.74
N ALA A 7 -1.98 -7.07 -9.84
CA ALA A 7 -2.68 -6.53 -8.67
C ALA A 7 -3.35 -7.63 -7.83
N PHE A 8 -3.86 -8.71 -8.44
CA PHE A 8 -4.36 -9.86 -7.70
C PHE A 8 -3.23 -10.59 -6.96
N TYR A 9 -2.09 -10.76 -7.63
CA TYR A 9 -0.91 -11.34 -7.02
C TYR A 9 -0.40 -10.50 -5.84
N LEU A 10 -0.30 -9.18 -6.04
CA LEU A 10 0.02 -8.22 -4.99
C LEU A 10 -0.93 -8.37 -3.78
N TYR A 11 -2.23 -8.39 -4.03
CA TYR A 11 -3.23 -8.58 -2.98
C TYR A 11 -2.98 -9.88 -2.21
N SER A 12 -2.71 -10.99 -2.92
CA SER A 12 -2.44 -12.29 -2.30
C SER A 12 -1.20 -12.29 -1.40
N LEU A 13 -0.14 -11.56 -1.77
CA LEU A 13 1.07 -11.43 -0.94
C LEU A 13 0.75 -10.75 0.39
N TYR A 14 -0.06 -9.68 0.38
CA TYR A 14 -0.54 -9.05 1.61
C TYR A 14 -1.47 -9.95 2.44
N GLN A 15 -2.18 -10.92 1.83
CA GLN A 15 -3.00 -11.86 2.60
C GLN A 15 -2.18 -12.87 3.40
N ILE A 16 -0.94 -13.13 2.98
CA ILE A 16 -0.05 -14.12 3.62
C ILE A 16 1.12 -13.48 4.38
N GLY A 17 1.13 -12.15 4.53
CA GLY A 17 2.15 -11.44 5.32
C GLY A 17 3.49 -11.20 4.59
N GLU A 18 3.54 -11.38 3.27
CA GLU A 18 4.75 -11.19 2.45
C GLU A 18 4.97 -9.69 2.13
N ALA A 19 5.15 -8.87 3.15
CA ALA A 19 5.13 -7.40 3.07
C ALA A 19 6.20 -6.81 2.13
N ASP A 20 7.46 -7.26 2.26
CA ASP A 20 8.58 -6.75 1.44
C ASP A 20 8.37 -7.07 -0.04
N ARG A 21 8.00 -8.32 -0.32
CA ARG A 21 7.72 -8.79 -1.68
C ARG A 21 6.49 -8.10 -2.28
N ALA A 22 5.45 -7.87 -1.48
CA ALA A 22 4.27 -7.12 -1.90
C ALA A 22 4.66 -5.69 -2.29
N TRP A 23 5.47 -5.02 -1.47
CA TRP A 23 5.95 -3.67 -1.77
C TRP A 23 6.80 -3.62 -3.05
N GLU A 24 7.70 -4.58 -3.27
CA GLU A 24 8.48 -4.68 -4.51
C GLU A 24 7.58 -4.77 -5.74
N VAL A 25 6.56 -5.62 -5.69
CA VAL A 25 5.58 -5.78 -6.78
C VAL A 25 4.82 -4.47 -7.01
N LEU A 26 4.27 -3.86 -5.96
CA LEU A 26 3.56 -2.59 -6.03
C LEU A 26 4.45 -1.49 -6.65
N ARG A 27 5.68 -1.35 -6.16
CA ARG A 27 6.62 -0.32 -6.61
C ARG A 27 7.02 -0.53 -8.07
N ALA A 28 7.16 -1.78 -8.52
CA ALA A 28 7.48 -2.11 -9.91
C ALA A 28 6.37 -1.75 -10.90
N MET A 29 5.12 -1.56 -10.45
CA MET A 29 4.02 -1.10 -11.30
C MET A 29 4.15 0.39 -11.67
N LEU A 30 4.87 1.18 -10.86
CA LEU A 30 5.09 2.61 -11.06
C LEU A 30 6.38 2.85 -11.87
N PRO A 31 6.36 3.69 -12.92
CA PRO A 31 7.57 4.09 -13.64
C PRO A 31 8.58 4.84 -12.77
N GLY A 32 9.87 4.70 -13.07
CA GLY A 32 10.98 5.38 -12.41
C GLY A 32 11.46 4.68 -11.13
N PRO A 33 12.45 5.25 -10.42
CA PRO A 33 12.93 6.62 -10.59
C PRO A 33 14.08 6.76 -11.62
N THR A 34 14.61 5.65 -12.15
CA THR A 34 15.71 5.72 -13.10
C THR A 34 15.23 6.27 -14.44
N ARG A 35 16.08 7.10 -15.06
CA ARG A 35 15.81 7.63 -16.40
C ARG A 35 15.62 6.53 -17.43
N GLU A 36 16.38 5.44 -17.32
CA GLU A 36 16.27 4.29 -18.21
C GLU A 36 14.89 3.63 -18.13
N ASP A 37 14.36 3.37 -16.92
CA ASP A 37 13.03 2.79 -16.76
C ASP A 37 11.94 3.72 -17.32
N VAL A 38 12.02 5.02 -17.02
CA VAL A 38 11.07 6.01 -17.56
C VAL A 38 11.09 6.03 -19.09
N LEU A 39 12.27 6.04 -19.71
CA LEU A 39 12.41 6.03 -21.17
C LEU A 39 11.93 4.72 -21.79
N GLN A 40 12.26 3.57 -21.19
CA GLN A 40 11.85 2.25 -21.71
C GLN A 40 10.33 2.05 -21.61
N ARG A 41 9.73 2.46 -20.48
CA ARG A 41 8.27 2.41 -20.30
C ARG A 41 7.56 3.45 -21.16
N GLY A 42 8.17 4.61 -21.37
CA GLY A 42 7.69 5.67 -22.25
C GLY A 42 6.35 6.28 -21.80
N HIS A 43 6.05 6.27 -20.50
CA HIS A 43 4.78 6.74 -19.93
C HIS A 43 5.03 7.67 -18.76
N LEU A 44 4.29 8.77 -18.70
CA LEU A 44 4.33 9.70 -17.58
C LEU A 44 3.81 8.98 -16.31
N PRO A 45 4.46 9.15 -15.14
CA PRO A 45 4.08 8.48 -13.89
C PRO A 45 2.85 9.14 -13.23
N VAL A 46 1.81 9.41 -14.01
CA VAL A 46 0.55 10.04 -13.57
C VAL A 46 -0.64 9.08 -13.65
N SER A 47 -0.45 7.89 -14.24
CA SER A 47 -1.46 6.83 -14.28
C SER A 47 -0.81 5.45 -14.38
N LEU A 48 -1.56 4.40 -14.02
CA LEU A 48 -1.16 3.02 -14.27
C LEU A 48 -1.79 2.52 -15.58
N PRO A 49 -0.99 2.07 -16.55
CA PRO A 49 -1.52 1.52 -17.79
C PRO A 49 -2.11 0.11 -17.55
N ASN A 50 -2.95 -0.38 -18.45
CA ASN A 50 -3.44 -1.77 -18.36
C ASN A 50 -2.29 -2.80 -18.40
N TYR A 51 -1.29 -2.59 -19.27
CA TYR A 51 -0.09 -3.42 -19.30
C TYR A 51 1.18 -2.64 -19.59
N TYR A 52 2.29 -3.25 -19.17
CA TYR A 52 3.62 -3.06 -19.74
C TYR A 52 4.00 -4.30 -20.57
N ARG A 53 4.65 -4.10 -21.71
CA ARG A 53 5.02 -5.17 -22.63
C ARG A 53 5.79 -6.27 -21.89
N GLY A 54 5.31 -7.51 -21.99
CA GLY A 54 5.96 -8.69 -21.39
C GLY A 54 7.00 -9.31 -22.31
N ALA A 55 7.06 -10.64 -22.33
CA ALA A 55 7.98 -11.44 -23.15
C ALA A 55 9.44 -10.98 -22.98
N TRP A 56 9.85 -10.75 -21.73
CA TRP A 56 11.11 -10.11 -21.40
C TRP A 56 12.33 -10.91 -21.89
N HIS A 57 12.25 -12.24 -21.85
CA HIS A 57 13.30 -13.12 -22.35
C HIS A 57 13.31 -13.21 -23.88
N GLN A 58 12.14 -13.23 -24.53
CA GLN A 58 12.04 -13.39 -25.98
C GLN A 58 12.29 -12.08 -26.74
N TYR A 59 11.85 -10.95 -26.19
CA TYR A 59 11.87 -9.64 -26.86
C TYR A 59 12.37 -8.51 -25.92
N PRO A 60 13.61 -8.60 -25.39
CA PRO A 60 14.12 -7.70 -24.36
C PRO A 60 14.06 -6.23 -24.78
N ARG A 61 14.33 -5.92 -26.06
CA ARG A 61 14.26 -4.55 -26.62
C ARG A 61 12.95 -3.82 -26.33
N THR A 62 11.82 -4.54 -26.27
CA THR A 62 10.49 -3.92 -26.09
C THR A 62 9.87 -4.16 -24.73
N ALA A 63 10.47 -5.00 -23.90
CA ALA A 63 9.97 -5.33 -22.58
C ALA A 63 9.83 -4.07 -21.71
N GLY A 64 8.74 -3.95 -20.96
CA GLY A 64 8.46 -2.78 -20.13
C GLY A 64 7.71 -1.64 -20.84
N ARG A 65 7.63 -1.59 -22.17
CA ARG A 65 6.90 -0.50 -22.87
C ARG A 65 5.43 -0.42 -22.44
N SER A 66 4.97 0.76 -22.05
CA SER A 66 3.59 1.01 -21.64
C SER A 66 2.60 0.86 -22.80
N SER A 67 1.41 0.35 -22.49
CA SER A 67 0.25 0.41 -23.40
C SER A 67 -0.33 1.81 -23.58
N GLN A 68 -0.02 2.75 -22.69
CA GLN A 68 -0.62 4.09 -22.59
C GLN A 68 -2.15 4.10 -22.31
N LEU A 69 -2.75 2.93 -22.05
CA LEU A 69 -4.18 2.80 -21.79
C LEU A 69 -4.47 2.97 -20.30
N PHE A 70 -5.04 4.11 -19.91
CA PHE A 70 -5.44 4.38 -18.52
C PHE A 70 -6.71 3.62 -18.08
N ASN A 71 -7.51 3.14 -19.04
CA ASN A 71 -8.69 2.33 -18.75
C ASN A 71 -8.27 0.93 -18.28
N THR A 72 -8.30 0.70 -16.96
CA THR A 72 -7.97 -0.59 -16.35
C THR A 72 -8.59 -0.74 -14.96
N GLY A 73 -9.04 -1.94 -14.61
CA GLY A 73 -9.50 -2.23 -13.24
C GLY A 73 -8.35 -2.38 -12.22
N THR A 74 -7.09 -2.35 -12.68
CA THR A 74 -5.88 -2.42 -11.85
C THR A 74 -5.90 -1.42 -10.70
N VAL A 75 -6.28 -0.16 -10.98
CA VAL A 75 -6.15 0.94 -10.01
C VAL A 75 -7.04 0.77 -8.79
N ALA A 76 -8.22 0.14 -8.93
CA ALA A 76 -9.09 -0.16 -7.80
C ALA A 76 -8.43 -1.15 -6.83
N TRP A 77 -7.78 -2.19 -7.38
CA TRP A 77 -7.04 -3.17 -6.59
C TRP A 77 -5.77 -2.61 -5.97
N VAL A 78 -5.01 -1.81 -6.72
CA VAL A 78 -3.82 -1.14 -6.19
C VAL A 78 -4.19 -0.19 -5.04
N TYR A 79 -5.25 0.61 -5.19
CA TYR A 79 -5.73 1.49 -4.13
C TYR A 79 -6.12 0.72 -2.87
N ARG A 80 -6.85 -0.40 -3.04
CA ARG A 80 -7.16 -1.31 -1.93
C ARG A 80 -5.89 -1.88 -1.28
N CYS A 81 -4.91 -2.33 -2.05
CA CYS A 81 -3.65 -2.87 -1.53
C CYS A 81 -2.84 -1.82 -0.76
N VAL A 82 -2.84 -0.56 -1.21
CA VAL A 82 -2.18 0.54 -0.50
C VAL A 82 -2.87 0.81 0.83
N LEU A 83 -4.20 0.96 0.85
CA LEU A 83 -4.94 1.29 2.06
C LEU A 83 -5.02 0.12 3.05
N GLU A 84 -5.46 -1.04 2.60
CA GLU A 84 -5.78 -2.20 3.44
C GLU A 84 -4.61 -3.17 3.60
N GLY A 85 -3.64 -3.16 2.68
CA GLY A 85 -2.44 -3.99 2.74
C GLY A 85 -1.26 -3.23 3.37
N LEU A 86 -0.65 -2.33 2.60
CA LEU A 86 0.55 -1.57 3.00
C LEU A 86 0.34 -0.83 4.31
N PHE A 87 -0.67 0.05 4.38
CA PHE A 87 -0.98 0.81 5.60
C PHE A 87 -1.88 0.04 6.58
N GLY A 88 -2.52 -1.03 6.12
CA GLY A 88 -3.29 -1.91 7.00
C GLY A 88 -4.53 -1.29 7.64
N LEU A 89 -5.13 -0.28 7.01
CA LEU A 89 -6.30 0.45 7.54
C LEU A 89 -7.59 -0.15 6.96
N VAL A 90 -8.08 -1.19 7.62
CA VAL A 90 -9.14 -2.07 7.11
C VAL A 90 -10.46 -1.83 7.83
N GLY A 91 -11.55 -1.64 7.10
CA GLY A 91 -12.87 -1.61 7.71
C GLY A 91 -13.31 -3.02 8.14
N GLU A 92 -13.62 -3.23 9.41
CA GLU A 92 -14.13 -4.50 9.95
C GLU A 92 -15.35 -4.27 10.82
N GLY A 93 -16.51 -4.77 10.40
CA GLY A 93 -17.74 -4.59 11.18
C GLY A 93 -18.06 -3.12 11.38
N ASP A 94 -18.02 -2.63 12.62
CA ASP A 94 -18.21 -1.22 12.96
C ASP A 94 -16.90 -0.41 13.13
N ALA A 95 -15.75 -1.07 13.02
CA ALA A 95 -14.44 -0.54 13.39
C ALA A 95 -13.50 -0.28 12.20
N LEU A 96 -12.44 0.47 12.49
CA LEU A 96 -11.22 0.53 11.68
C LEU A 96 -10.14 -0.33 12.33
N ALA A 97 -9.81 -1.47 11.73
CA ALA A 97 -8.69 -2.31 12.14
C ALA A 97 -7.37 -1.75 11.60
N ILE A 98 -6.31 -1.85 12.41
CA ILE A 98 -4.97 -1.32 12.13
C ILE A 98 -3.98 -2.49 12.12
N ARG A 99 -3.61 -2.96 10.92
CA ARG A 99 -2.70 -4.11 10.71
C ARG A 99 -1.72 -3.84 9.56
N PRO A 100 -0.80 -2.88 9.74
CA PRO A 100 0.08 -2.42 8.68
C PRO A 100 1.07 -3.50 8.24
N GLN A 101 1.42 -3.47 6.96
CA GLN A 101 2.43 -4.33 6.34
C GLN A 101 3.44 -3.47 5.58
N LEU A 102 4.04 -2.51 6.30
CA LEU A 102 5.12 -1.69 5.76
C LEU A 102 6.33 -2.56 5.43
N PRO A 103 7.06 -2.26 4.35
CA PRO A 103 8.32 -2.94 4.10
C PRO A 103 9.28 -2.76 5.29
N SER A 104 10.05 -3.80 5.58
CA SER A 104 10.94 -3.95 6.75
C SER A 104 11.91 -2.77 6.90
N TYR A 105 12.37 -2.23 5.78
CA TYR A 105 13.34 -1.13 5.74
C TYR A 105 12.74 0.27 5.89
N TRP A 106 11.41 0.43 6.00
CA TRP A 106 10.82 1.73 6.31
C TRP A 106 10.90 2.01 7.81
N PRO A 107 11.63 3.07 8.24
CA PRO A 107 11.70 3.42 9.66
C PRO A 107 10.41 4.09 10.15
N GLN A 108 9.71 4.79 9.26
CA GLN A 108 8.48 5.49 9.57
C GLN A 108 7.63 5.73 8.32
N ALA A 109 6.34 5.93 8.50
CA ALA A 109 5.42 6.40 7.48
C ALA A 109 4.26 7.17 8.11
N GLN A 110 3.60 8.03 7.32
CA GLN A 110 2.39 8.73 7.74
C GLN A 110 1.31 8.55 6.67
N VAL A 111 0.06 8.41 7.12
CA VAL A 111 -1.10 8.32 6.25
C VAL A 111 -2.30 8.98 6.90
N THR A 112 -3.02 9.79 6.12
CA THR A 112 -4.33 10.31 6.50
C THR A 112 -5.40 9.47 5.84
N ARG A 113 -6.29 8.88 6.64
CA ARG A 113 -7.40 8.04 6.17
C ARG A 113 -8.73 8.66 6.55
N GLN A 114 -9.53 8.97 5.54
CA GLN A 114 -10.96 9.25 5.73
C GLN A 114 -11.72 7.93 5.81
N PHE A 115 -12.45 7.69 6.89
CA PHE A 115 -13.26 6.47 7.08
C PHE A 115 -14.51 6.79 7.88
N ARG A 116 -15.69 6.44 7.34
CA ARG A 116 -17.00 6.67 7.96
C ARG A 116 -17.26 8.12 8.40
N GLY A 117 -16.80 9.07 7.59
CA GLY A 117 -16.95 10.49 7.86
C GLY A 117 -15.99 11.06 8.91
N ALA A 118 -15.08 10.24 9.46
CA ALA A 118 -14.02 10.67 10.35
C ALA A 118 -12.66 10.66 9.65
N GLN A 119 -11.72 11.46 10.17
CA GLN A 119 -10.33 11.51 9.74
C GLN A 119 -9.43 10.78 10.74
N PHE A 120 -8.53 9.94 10.25
CA PHE A 120 -7.50 9.28 11.03
C PHE A 120 -6.14 9.77 10.55
N GLU A 121 -5.37 10.37 11.44
CA GLU A 121 -3.99 10.79 11.20
C GLU A 121 -3.07 9.75 11.81
N VAL A 122 -2.57 8.84 10.97
CA VAL A 122 -1.82 7.66 11.43
C VAL A 122 -0.34 7.90 11.21
N THR A 123 0.43 7.83 12.29
CA THR A 123 1.90 7.78 12.26
C THR A 123 2.35 6.37 12.60
N LEU A 124 3.12 5.77 11.70
CA LEU A 124 3.72 4.46 11.89
C LEU A 124 5.22 4.63 12.10
N THR A 125 5.76 4.05 13.16
CA THR A 125 7.19 4.13 13.48
C THR A 125 7.71 2.77 13.88
N ARG A 126 8.87 2.39 13.36
CA ARG A 126 9.56 1.16 13.75
C ARG A 126 10.43 1.41 14.98
N GLU A 127 10.24 0.62 16.03
CA GLU A 127 10.95 0.77 17.31
C GLU A 127 11.88 -0.42 17.57
N PRO A 128 13.22 -0.21 17.62
CA PRO A 128 14.16 -1.27 17.97
C PRO A 128 13.83 -1.91 19.33
N GLY A 129 13.85 -3.24 19.39
CA GLY A 129 13.56 -4.00 20.62
C GLY A 129 12.08 -4.28 20.88
N ARG A 130 11.16 -3.71 20.07
CA ARG A 130 9.74 -4.07 20.11
C ARG A 130 9.50 -5.39 19.39
N THR A 131 8.66 -6.25 19.95
CA THR A 131 8.35 -7.59 19.41
C THR A 131 6.96 -7.71 18.82
N GLN A 132 6.05 -6.78 19.13
CA GLN A 132 4.65 -6.77 18.68
C GLN A 132 4.21 -5.38 18.26
N VAL A 133 3.21 -5.31 17.38
CA VAL A 133 2.57 -4.06 17.00
C VAL A 133 1.77 -3.51 18.18
N ASP A 134 1.95 -2.22 18.44
CA ASP A 134 1.27 -1.48 19.48
C ASP A 134 0.57 -0.26 18.87
N VAL A 135 -0.66 -0.01 19.31
CA VAL A 135 -1.52 1.03 18.74
C VAL A 135 -2.03 1.91 19.86
N GLU A 136 -1.95 3.21 19.64
CA GLU A 136 -2.49 4.24 20.52
C GLU A 136 -3.40 5.17 19.72
N VAL A 137 -4.55 5.53 20.29
CA VAL A 137 -5.52 6.46 19.70
C VAL A 137 -5.76 7.59 20.67
N ASP A 138 -5.46 8.83 20.25
CA ASP A 138 -5.58 10.06 21.05
C ASP A 138 -4.92 9.94 22.44
N GLY A 139 -3.75 9.28 22.51
CA GLY A 139 -3.00 9.07 23.76
C GLY A 139 -3.42 7.85 24.58
N ALA A 140 -4.47 7.12 24.17
CA ALA A 140 -4.95 5.93 24.88
C ALA A 140 -4.59 4.63 24.15
N ALA A 141 -4.12 3.63 24.90
CA ALA A 141 -3.78 2.32 24.34
C ALA A 141 -4.99 1.63 23.70
N CYS A 142 -4.77 1.03 22.53
CA CYS A 142 -5.75 0.33 21.71
C CYS A 142 -5.29 -1.13 21.49
N PRO A 143 -5.39 -2.00 22.51
CA PRO A 143 -4.78 -3.34 22.50
C PRO A 143 -5.42 -4.30 21.50
N ASP A 144 -6.68 -4.08 21.11
CA ASP A 144 -7.38 -4.83 20.08
C ASP A 144 -7.04 -4.37 18.66
N GLN A 145 -6.26 -3.28 18.53
CA GLN A 145 -5.86 -2.67 17.27
C GLN A 145 -7.06 -2.29 16.40
N ARG A 146 -8.20 -1.97 17.02
CA ARG A 146 -9.46 -1.63 16.35
C ARG A 146 -10.07 -0.38 16.95
N VAL A 147 -10.26 0.64 16.10
CA VAL A 147 -10.96 1.86 16.53
C VAL A 147 -12.46 1.69 16.33
N HIS A 148 -13.18 1.53 17.44
CA HIS A 148 -14.64 1.46 17.50
C HIS A 148 -15.26 2.85 17.77
N GLY A 149 -16.60 2.95 17.71
CA GLY A 149 -17.32 4.17 18.10
C GLY A 149 -16.93 5.41 17.27
N ILE A 150 -16.74 5.21 15.97
CA ILE A 150 -16.23 6.25 15.06
C ILE A 150 -17.28 7.35 14.89
N VAL A 151 -16.91 8.59 15.22
CA VAL A 151 -17.79 9.77 15.16
C VAL A 151 -17.48 10.59 13.90
N ALA A 152 -18.46 10.77 13.03
CA ALA A 152 -18.31 11.60 11.84
C ALA A 152 -17.93 13.05 12.20
N GLY A 153 -17.02 13.64 11.43
CA GLY A 153 -16.47 14.99 11.65
C GLY A 153 -15.32 15.05 12.67
N ARG A 154 -15.04 13.97 13.41
CA ARG A 154 -13.89 13.91 14.33
C ARG A 154 -12.61 13.55 13.60
N THR A 155 -11.50 14.11 14.08
CA THR A 155 -10.14 13.67 13.75
C THR A 155 -9.57 12.86 14.92
N TYR A 156 -8.98 11.72 14.61
CA TYR A 156 -8.29 10.83 15.54
C TYR A 156 -6.80 10.84 15.24
N GLY A 157 -5.96 11.09 16.24
CA GLY A 157 -4.52 10.87 16.17
C GLY A 157 -4.20 9.43 16.51
N VAL A 158 -3.53 8.71 15.60
CA VAL A 158 -3.19 7.29 15.79
C VAL A 158 -1.68 7.12 15.71
N GLN A 159 -1.08 6.54 16.74
CA GLN A 159 0.32 6.12 16.72
C GLN A 159 0.39 4.60 16.63
N VAL A 160 1.18 4.10 15.69
CA VAL A 160 1.41 2.68 15.48
C VAL A 160 2.90 2.40 15.60
N ARG A 161 3.28 1.64 16.62
CA ARG A 161 4.67 1.26 16.89
C ARG A 161 4.89 -0.16 16.40
N LEU A 162 5.76 -0.31 15.40
CA LEU A 162 6.05 -1.57 14.73
C LEU A 162 7.30 -2.24 15.32
N PRO A 163 7.38 -3.58 15.32
CA PRO A 163 8.59 -4.31 15.66
C PRO A 163 9.81 -3.88 14.82
N GLY A 164 10.95 -3.76 15.49
CA GLY A 164 12.27 -3.46 14.92
C GLY A 164 12.76 -4.49 13.92
#